data_AF-D4L3U4-F1
#
_entry.id   AF-D4L3U4-F1
#
_cell.length_a   1.000
_cell.length_b   1.000
_cell.length_c   1.000
_cell.angle_alpha   90.00
_cell.angle_beta   90.00
_cell.angle_gamma   90.00
#
_symmetry.space_group_name_H-M   'P 1'
#
loop_
_entity.id
_entity.type
_entity.pdbx_description
1 polymer ?
#
loop_
_entity_poly.entity_id
_entity_poly.type
_entity_poly.pdbx_seq_one_letter_code
_entity_poly.pdbx_strand_id
1 'polypeptide(L)'
;MANSSFFISILPYFFNHSTLWNNIFIPIYNITYQLRYPDSNYLFPNRENTSPITNRAVYLVYQGICQKLGIKSEKGIIKDPHSFRRNVSTSLVNSKGGNLLIASALLGHSPTVAEKNYLTGIDLNQAQAVANQRYLLN
;
A
#
# COMPACT_ATOMS: atom_id res chain seq x y z
N MET A 1 6.60 8.66 13.57
CA MET A 1 5.30 9.21 13.12
C MET A 1 5.10 8.80 11.68
N ALA A 2 4.23 7.82 11.39
CA ALA A 2 3.94 7.40 10.02
C ALA A 2 2.75 8.21 9.51
N ASN A 3 2.95 8.96 8.42
CA ASN A 3 1.91 9.78 7.80
C ASN A 3 0.71 8.91 7.38
N SER A 4 -0.46 9.23 7.95
CA SER A 4 -1.77 8.66 7.65
C SER A 4 -2.19 8.81 6.18
N SER A 5 -1.47 9.63 5.40
CA SER A 5 -1.65 9.82 3.96
C SER A 5 -1.29 8.59 3.11
N PHE A 6 -0.58 7.61 3.66
CA PHE A 6 -0.09 6.47 2.88
C PHE A 6 -1.17 5.44 2.54
N PHE A 7 -2.19 5.25 3.39
CA PHE A 7 -3.25 4.27 3.09
C PHE A 7 -4.21 4.74 1.99
N ILE A 8 -4.36 6.05 1.80
CA ILE A 8 -5.23 6.63 0.76
C ILE A 8 -4.52 6.68 -0.60
N SER A 9 -3.19 6.78 -0.65
CA SER A 9 -2.46 6.92 -1.92
C SER A 9 -2.33 5.62 -2.73
N ILE A 10 -2.51 4.45 -2.12
CA ILE A 10 -2.37 3.14 -2.80
C ILE A 10 -3.71 2.54 -3.22
N LEU A 11 -4.82 2.90 -2.56
CA LEU A 11 -6.15 2.39 -2.95
C LEU A 11 -6.52 2.69 -4.42
N PRO A 12 -6.21 3.88 -5.00
CA PRO A 12 -6.48 4.16 -6.40
C PRO A 12 -5.73 3.23 -7.37
N TYR A 13 -4.58 2.68 -6.97
CA TYR A 13 -3.79 1.78 -7.81
C TYR A 13 -4.38 0.37 -7.93
N PHE A 14 -5.28 -0.04 -7.03
CA PHE A 14 -5.95 -1.34 -7.07
C PHE A 14 -7.30 -1.32 -7.81
N PHE A 15 -7.88 -0.14 -8.04
CA PHE A 15 -9.13 0.02 -8.78
C PHE A 15 -8.86 0.64 -10.15
N ASN A 16 -8.80 -0.20 -11.18
CA ASN A 16 -8.44 0.15 -12.56
C ASN A 16 -9.48 1.02 -13.31
N HIS A 17 -10.33 1.75 -12.60
CA HIS A 17 -11.35 2.65 -13.16
C HIS A 17 -11.42 3.96 -12.36
N SER A 18 -10.53 4.90 -12.69
CA SER A 18 -10.46 6.24 -12.09
C SER A 18 -11.80 7.00 -12.10
N THR A 19 -12.66 6.72 -13.08
CA THR A 19 -13.98 7.35 -13.24
C THR A 19 -14.99 6.91 -12.17
N LEU A 20 -15.08 5.60 -11.88
CA LEU A 20 -15.99 5.09 -10.85
C LEU A 20 -15.52 5.46 -9.45
N TRP A 21 -14.20 5.45 -9.24
CA TRP A 21 -13.58 5.86 -7.99
C TRP A 21 -13.89 7.33 -7.67
N ASN A 22 -13.63 8.23 -8.62
CA ASN A 22 -13.78 9.67 -8.42
C ASN A 22 -15.25 10.14 -8.41
N ASN A 23 -16.12 9.55 -9.24
CA ASN A 23 -17.47 10.06 -9.43
C ASN A 23 -18.54 9.39 -8.57
N ILE A 24 -18.25 8.23 -7.97
CA ILE A 24 -19.24 7.47 -7.20
C ILE A 24 -18.71 7.18 -5.80
N PHE A 25 -17.55 6.54 -5.69
CA PHE A 25 -17.02 6.12 -4.39
C PHE A 25 -16.59 7.28 -3.50
N ILE A 26 -15.83 8.26 -4.02
CA ILE A 26 -15.40 9.42 -3.22
C ILE A 26 -16.60 10.23 -2.71
N PRO A 27 -17.61 10.58 -3.53
CA PRO A 27 -18.79 11.30 -3.04
C PRO A 27 -19.56 10.52 -1.98
N ILE A 28 -19.83 9.23 -2.20
CA ILE A 28 -20.54 8.40 -1.21
C ILE A 28 -19.73 8.28 0.07
N TYR A 29 -18.42 8.04 -0.02
CA TYR A 29 -17.53 8.00 1.14
C TYR A 29 -17.59 9.32 1.92
N ASN A 30 -17.44 10.45 1.24
CA ASN A 30 -17.48 11.76 1.87
C ASN A 30 -18.82 12.04 2.55
N ILE A 31 -19.95 11.73 1.90
CA ILE A 31 -21.28 11.88 2.51
C ILE A 31 -21.41 10.99 3.75
N THR A 32 -21.08 9.71 3.63
CA THR A 32 -21.19 8.74 4.74
C THR A 32 -20.27 9.11 5.90
N TYR A 33 -19.08 9.63 5.57
CA TYR A 33 -18.09 10.09 6.53
C TYR A 33 -18.59 11.33 7.27
N GLN A 34 -19.05 12.35 6.55
CA GLN A 34 -19.58 13.58 7.15
C GLN A 34 -20.83 13.34 7.99
N LEU A 35 -21.71 12.41 7.58
CA LEU A 35 -22.88 12.02 8.37
C LEU A 35 -22.49 11.33 9.68
N ARG A 36 -21.40 10.55 9.67
CA ARG A 36 -20.97 9.78 10.84
C ARG A 36 -20.04 10.56 11.76
N TYR A 37 -19.23 11.45 11.20
CA TYR A 37 -18.22 12.24 11.89
C TYR A 37 -18.27 13.70 11.42
N PRO A 38 -19.35 14.42 11.74
CA PRO A 38 -19.48 15.83 11.35
C PRO A 38 -18.34 16.63 11.97
N ASP A 39 -17.77 17.56 11.18
CA ASP A 39 -16.71 18.48 11.61
C ASP A 39 -15.46 17.81 12.20
N SER A 40 -15.17 16.56 11.80
CA SER A 40 -13.98 15.85 12.27
C SER A 40 -12.70 16.50 11.74
N ASN A 41 -11.78 16.84 12.64
CA ASN A 41 -10.43 17.28 12.30
C ASN A 41 -9.48 16.12 11.96
N TYR A 42 -9.94 14.87 12.09
CA TYR A 42 -9.16 13.68 11.81
C TYR A 42 -9.60 13.08 10.49
N LEU A 43 -8.70 12.41 9.78
CA LEU A 43 -9.02 11.63 8.57
C LEU A 43 -9.69 10.29 8.92
N PHE A 44 -9.30 9.72 10.06
CA PHE A 44 -9.85 8.50 10.61
C PHE A 44 -10.07 8.69 12.12
N PRO A 45 -11.24 9.18 12.54
CA PRO A 45 -11.56 9.40 13.95
C PRO A 45 -11.93 8.11 14.67
N ASN A 46 -11.78 8.11 15.99
CA ASN A 46 -12.41 7.14 16.88
C ASN A 46 -13.94 7.27 16.80
N ARG A 47 -14.64 6.32 17.44
CA ARG A 47 -16.12 6.28 17.39
C ARG A 47 -16.77 7.54 17.96
N GLU A 48 -16.15 8.18 18.96
CA GLU A 48 -16.67 9.39 19.59
C GLU A 48 -16.30 10.69 18.84
N ASN A 49 -15.53 10.63 17.76
CA ASN A 49 -15.02 11.82 17.04
C ASN A 49 -14.18 12.80 17.91
N THR A 50 -13.52 12.29 18.95
CA THR A 50 -12.73 13.09 19.88
C THR A 50 -11.22 12.93 19.68
N SER A 51 -10.80 11.85 19.00
CA SER A 51 -9.39 11.51 18.80
C SER A 51 -9.20 10.71 17.51
N PRO A 52 -7.99 10.62 16.94
CA PRO A 52 -7.75 9.73 15.81
C PRO A 52 -7.84 8.25 16.23
N ILE A 53 -8.09 7.36 15.28
CA ILE A 53 -8.06 5.91 15.55
C ILE A 53 -6.72 5.47 16.15
N THR A 54 -6.79 4.47 17.03
CA THR A 54 -5.59 3.88 17.62
C THR A 54 -4.90 2.92 16.65
N ASN A 55 -3.61 2.67 16.86
CA ASN A 55 -2.89 1.61 16.13
C ASN A 55 -3.63 0.27 16.24
N ARG A 56 -4.13 -0.08 17.43
CA ARG A 56 -4.88 -1.32 17.65
C ARG A 56 -6.11 -1.44 16.74
N ALA A 57 -6.82 -0.33 16.52
CA ALA A 57 -7.96 -0.30 15.59
C ALA A 57 -7.52 -0.65 14.16
N VAL A 58 -6.39 -0.11 13.69
CA VAL A 58 -5.83 -0.43 12.36
C VAL A 58 -5.50 -1.92 12.26
N TYR A 59 -4.87 -2.50 13.28
CA TYR A 59 -4.58 -3.94 13.34
C TYR A 59 -5.86 -4.79 13.25
N LEU A 60 -6.91 -4.42 13.98
CA LEU A 60 -8.19 -5.12 13.97
C LEU A 60 -8.88 -5.04 12.61
N VAL A 61 -8.86 -3.87 11.96
CA VAL A 61 -9.38 -3.69 10.60
C VAL A 61 -8.64 -4.60 9.63
N TYR A 62 -7.31 -4.61 9.67
CA TYR A 62 -6.51 -5.46 8.80
C TYR A 62 -6.80 -6.96 9.00
N GLN A 63 -6.91 -7.41 10.25
CA GLN A 63 -7.31 -8.79 10.58
C GLN A 63 -8.69 -9.14 10.02
N GLY A 64 -9.67 -8.24 10.16
CA GLY A 64 -11.01 -8.41 9.60
C GLY A 64 -11.01 -8.50 8.08
N ILE A 65 -10.16 -7.71 7.39
CA ILE A 65 -9.97 -7.79 5.94
C ILE A 65 -9.42 -9.18 5.56
N CYS A 66 -8.35 -9.64 6.22
CA CYS A 66 -7.79 -10.97 5.95
C CYS A 66 -8.83 -12.08 6.13
N GLN A 67 -9.63 -12.04 7.20
CA GLN A 67 -10.71 -13.00 7.44
C GLN A 67 -11.76 -12.99 6.33
N LYS A 68 -12.23 -11.81 5.92
CA LYS A 68 -13.22 -11.67 4.83
C LYS A 68 -12.71 -12.16 3.49
N LEU A 69 -11.41 -12.03 3.23
CA LEU A 69 -10.75 -12.51 2.01
C LEU A 69 -10.35 -13.99 2.09
N GLY A 70 -10.66 -14.70 3.19
CA GLY A 70 -10.26 -16.10 3.37
C GLY A 70 -8.75 -16.31 3.58
N ILE A 71 -8.01 -15.26 3.89
CA ILE A 71 -6.57 -15.33 4.19
C ILE A 71 -6.40 -15.87 5.61
N LYS A 72 -5.98 -17.13 5.72
CA LYS A 72 -5.82 -17.83 7.00
C LYS A 72 -4.74 -17.19 7.86
N SER A 73 -5.02 -17.02 9.15
CA SER A 73 -4.00 -16.73 10.15
C SER A 73 -3.22 -18.02 10.44
N GLU A 74 -1.91 -17.99 10.28
CA GLU A 74 -1.03 -19.13 10.50
C GLU A 74 -0.04 -18.80 11.61
N LYS A 75 0.21 -19.75 12.52
CA LYS A 75 1.14 -19.56 13.63
C LYS A 75 2.55 -19.30 13.07
N GLY A 76 3.15 -18.18 13.46
CA GLY A 76 4.47 -17.75 12.99
C GLY A 76 4.45 -16.84 11.76
N ILE A 77 3.30 -16.66 11.09
CA ILE A 77 3.16 -15.71 9.97
C ILE A 77 2.45 -14.45 10.45
N ILE A 78 3.20 -13.36 10.56
CA ILE A 78 2.65 -12.05 10.94
C ILE A 78 1.93 -11.43 9.73
N LYS A 79 0.63 -11.18 9.88
CA LYS A 79 -0.22 -10.54 8.87
C LYS A 79 -0.77 -9.24 9.46
N ASP A 80 0.04 -8.20 9.43
CA ASP A 80 -0.27 -6.90 10.03
C ASP A 80 -0.02 -5.72 9.08
N PRO A 81 -0.33 -4.47 9.47
CA PRO A 81 -0.11 -3.30 8.62
C PRO A 81 1.36 -3.11 8.19
N HIS A 82 2.33 -3.57 8.99
CA HIS A 82 3.73 -3.53 8.61
C HIS A 82 4.05 -4.59 7.55
N SER A 83 3.52 -5.81 7.70
CA SER A 83 3.60 -6.86 6.67
C SER A 83 2.98 -6.41 5.35
N PHE A 84 1.87 -5.67 5.38
CA PHE A 84 1.29 -5.07 4.19
C PHE A 84 2.26 -4.12 3.49
N ARG A 85 2.84 -3.15 4.22
CA ARG A 85 3.83 -2.22 3.68
C ARG A 85 5.05 -2.96 3.10
N ARG A 86 5.52 -4.02 3.77
CA ARG A 86 6.63 -4.87 3.30
C ARG A 86 6.28 -5.54 1.97
N ASN A 87 5.10 -6.15 1.87
CA ASN A 87 4.67 -6.83 0.65
C ASN A 87 4.53 -5.85 -0.53
N VAL A 88 4.00 -4.65 -0.29
CA VAL A 88 3.92 -3.59 -1.31
C VAL A 88 5.32 -3.16 -1.75
N SER A 89 6.24 -2.96 -0.81
CA SER A 89 7.62 -2.59 -1.14
C SER A 89 8.33 -3.66 -1.97
N THR A 90 8.25 -4.92 -1.54
CA THR A 90 8.78 -6.06 -2.29
C THR A 90 8.15 -6.16 -3.68
N SER A 91 6.83 -5.97 -3.80
CA SER A 91 6.17 -6.02 -5.11
C SER A 91 6.63 -4.89 -6.04
N LEU A 92 6.77 -3.66 -5.55
CA LEU A 92 7.19 -2.51 -6.35
C LEU A 92 8.64 -2.64 -6.81
N VAL A 93 9.55 -2.98 -5.90
CA VAL A 93 10.99 -3.08 -6.18
C VAL A 93 11.28 -4.19 -7.21
N ASN A 94 10.55 -5.30 -7.15
CA ASN A 94 10.76 -6.45 -8.05
C ASN A 94 9.80 -6.46 -9.25
N SER A 95 9.01 -5.41 -9.46
CA SER A 95 8.18 -5.27 -10.66
C SER A 95 9.03 -5.04 -11.91
N LYS A 96 8.51 -5.35 -13.11
CA LYS A 96 9.22 -5.07 -14.37
C LYS A 96 9.43 -3.56 -14.52
N GLY A 97 10.69 -3.13 -14.53
CA GLY A 97 11.05 -1.71 -14.50
C GLY A 97 10.92 -1.06 -13.12
N GLY A 98 10.81 -1.86 -12.06
CA GLY A 98 10.79 -1.41 -10.68
C GLY A 98 12.01 -0.54 -10.36
N ASN A 99 11.76 0.60 -9.73
CA ASN A 99 12.79 1.54 -9.36
C ASN A 99 12.88 1.66 -7.83
N LEU A 100 14.05 1.31 -7.32
CA LEU A 100 14.33 1.23 -5.90
C LEU A 100 14.26 2.62 -5.21
N LEU A 101 14.66 3.69 -5.92
CA LEU A 101 14.55 5.06 -5.43
C LEU A 101 13.10 5.52 -5.35
N ILE A 102 12.30 5.23 -6.38
CA ILE A 102 10.88 5.60 -6.42
C ILE A 102 10.10 4.84 -5.35
N ALA A 103 10.29 3.53 -5.24
CA ALA A 103 9.65 2.73 -4.20
C ALA A 103 10.02 3.24 -2.80
N SER A 104 11.28 3.62 -2.59
CA SER A 104 11.78 4.18 -1.33
C SER A 104 11.20 5.54 -0.98
N ALA A 105 11.10 6.44 -1.97
CA ALA A 105 10.45 7.74 -1.80
C ALA A 105 8.96 7.58 -1.49
N LEU A 106 8.26 6.70 -2.20
CA LEU A 106 6.83 6.45 -2.02
C LEU A 106 6.56 5.89 -0.61
N LEU A 107 7.30 4.86 -0.22
CA LEU A 107 7.05 4.13 1.01
C LEU A 107 7.74 4.73 2.24
N GLY A 108 8.58 5.77 2.10
CA GLY A 108 9.23 6.46 3.21
C GLY A 108 10.30 5.62 3.91
N HIS A 109 11.21 5.02 3.15
CA HIS A 109 12.43 4.38 3.67
C HIS A 109 13.64 4.75 2.79
N SER A 110 14.86 4.48 3.26
CA SER A 110 16.04 4.70 2.42
C SER A 110 16.14 3.64 1.31
N PRO A 111 16.78 3.95 0.17
CA PRO A 111 17.09 2.96 -0.86
C PRO A 111 17.89 1.78 -0.31
N THR A 112 18.87 2.03 0.55
CA THR A 112 19.69 0.98 1.16
C THR A 112 18.86 -0.03 1.98
N VAL A 113 17.81 0.42 2.66
CA VAL A 113 16.89 -0.48 3.39
C VAL A 113 16.08 -1.32 2.41
N ALA A 114 15.62 -0.73 1.30
CA ALA A 114 14.84 -1.45 0.30
C ALA A 114 15.66 -2.51 -0.43
N GLU A 115 16.89 -2.18 -0.78
CA GLU A 115 17.84 -3.10 -1.40
C GLU A 115 18.12 -4.30 -0.48
N LYS A 116 18.40 -4.06 0.80
CA LYS A 116 18.75 -5.14 1.73
C LYS A 116 17.57 -6.05 2.10
N ASN A 117 16.35 -5.51 2.17
CA ASN A 117 15.22 -6.22 2.80
C ASN A 117 14.07 -6.59 1.85
N TYR A 118 13.98 -5.95 0.69
CA TYR A 118 12.84 -6.07 -0.22
C TYR A 118 13.21 -6.49 -1.65
N LEU A 119 14.44 -6.24 -2.10
CA LEU A 119 14.94 -6.73 -3.39
C LEU A 119 15.21 -8.23 -3.29
N THR A 120 14.58 -9.04 -4.14
CA THR A 120 14.77 -10.51 -4.17
C THR A 120 15.78 -10.96 -5.22
N GLY A 121 16.41 -10.01 -5.91
CA GLY A 121 17.39 -10.25 -6.97
C GLY A 121 16.92 -9.72 -8.33
N ILE A 122 17.84 -9.70 -9.29
CA ILE A 122 17.55 -9.35 -10.68
C ILE A 122 17.13 -10.63 -11.41
N ASP A 123 16.02 -10.59 -12.13
CA ASP A 123 15.69 -11.63 -13.09
C ASP A 123 16.69 -11.59 -14.25
N LEU A 124 17.67 -12.49 -14.23
CA LEU A 124 18.77 -12.54 -15.19
C LEU A 124 18.28 -12.82 -16.62
N ASN A 125 17.20 -13.60 -16.79
CA ASN A 125 16.63 -13.87 -18.10
C ASN A 125 16.01 -12.61 -18.69
N GLN A 126 15.29 -11.85 -17.86
CA GLN A 126 14.74 -10.56 -18.26
C GLN A 126 15.84 -9.53 -18.55
N ALA A 127 16.89 -9.48 -17.72
CA ALA A 127 18.03 -8.59 -17.92
C ALA A 127 18.76 -8.89 -19.24
N GLN A 128 18.96 -10.18 -19.54
CA GLN A 128 19.56 -10.63 -20.79
C GLN A 128 18.72 -10.25 -22.01
N ALA A 129 17.39 -10.41 -21.93
CA ALA A 129 16.49 -10.01 -23.01
C ALA A 129 16.59 -8.50 -23.33
N VAL A 130 16.64 -7.65 -22.29
CA VAL A 130 16.81 -6.20 -22.46
C VAL A 130 18.19 -5.85 -23.04
N ALA A 131 19.24 -6.53 -22.59
CA ALA A 131 20.60 -6.33 -23.11
C ALA A 131 20.70 -6.69 -24.60
N ASN A 132 20.15 -7.85 -24.98
CA ASN A 132 20.11 -8.31 -26.37
C ASN A 132 19.28 -7.36 -27.26
N GLN A 133 18.15 -6.84 -26.75
CA GLN A 133 17.34 -5.87 -27.48
C GLN A 133 18.11 -4.57 -27.75
N ARG A 134 18.93 -4.09 -26.81
CA ARG A 134 19.81 -2.94 -27.04
C ARG A 134 20.94 -3.24 -28.03
N TYR A 135 21.54 -4.43 -27.97
CA TYR A 135 22.59 -4.82 -28.92
C TYR A 135 22.09 -4.83 -30.36
N LEU A 136 20.84 -5.26 -30.60
CA LEU A 136 20.21 -5.29 -31.92
C LEU A 136 19.77 -3.89 -32.44
N LEU A 137 19.77 -2.88 -31.58
CA LEU A 137 19.42 -1.49 -31.93
C LEU A 137 20.65 -0.60 -32.16
N ASN A 138 21.86 -1.14 -31.95
CA ASN A 138 23.15 -0.50 -32.23
C ASN A 138 23.77 -1.10 -33.50
#